data_AF-A0Y7C8-F1
#
_entry.id   AF-A0Y7C8-F1
#
_cell.length_a   1.000
_cell.length_b   1.000
_cell.length_c   1.000
_cell.angle_alpha   90.00
_cell.angle_beta   90.00
_cell.angle_gamma   90.00
#
_symmetry.space_group_name_H-M   'P 1'
#
loop_
_entity.id
_entity.type
_entity.pdbx_description
1 polymer ?
#
loop_
_entity_poly.entity_id
_entity_poly.type
_entity_poly.pdbx_seq_one_letter_code
_entity_poly.pdbx_strand_id
1 'polypeptide(L)'
;MVSQQQSTRCEPNTGKYTAMPETPSSELMQALLSVAQNRDKKAFAYLFEYFSPKIKRFGIKQFGVEAQAMELVQETLTSVWRKAHLYNSDKV
;
A
#
# COMPACT_ATOMS: atom_id res chain seq x y z
N MET A 1 15.72 -1.31 44.55
CA MET A 1 15.83 -0.01 43.87
C MET A 1 16.43 -0.25 42.49
N VAL A 2 15.63 0.07 41.47
CA VAL A 2 15.89 0.07 40.02
C VAL A 2 16.28 -1.27 39.35
N SER A 3 15.38 -1.77 38.51
CA SER A 3 15.74 -2.45 37.27
C SER A 3 14.66 -2.09 36.25
N GLN A 4 14.95 -1.01 35.53
CA GLN A 4 14.18 -0.52 34.41
C GLN A 4 14.20 -1.58 33.31
N GLN A 5 13.07 -2.24 33.06
CA GLN A 5 12.95 -3.11 31.90
C GLN A 5 12.65 -2.24 30.68
N GLN A 6 13.68 -2.14 29.84
CA GLN A 6 13.74 -1.40 28.60
C GLN A 6 12.54 -1.72 27.70
N SER A 7 11.85 -0.65 27.31
CA SER A 7 10.87 -0.55 26.21
C SER A 7 11.16 -1.52 25.06
N THR A 8 10.19 -2.37 24.73
CA THR A 8 10.16 -3.15 23.49
C THR A 8 9.99 -2.19 22.31
N ARG A 9 11.11 -1.63 21.87
CA ARG A 9 11.21 -0.89 20.62
C ARG A 9 10.90 -1.88 19.49
N CYS A 10 9.69 -1.81 18.95
CA CYS A 10 9.37 -2.45 17.68
C CYS A 10 10.24 -1.80 16.60
N GLU A 11 11.37 -2.44 16.29
CA GLU A 11 12.17 -2.08 15.14
C GLU A 11 11.35 -2.45 13.88
N PRO A 12 11.05 -1.52 12.98
CA PRO A 12 10.55 -1.92 11.67
C PRO A 12 11.69 -2.69 10.99
N ASN A 13 11.54 -4.01 10.89
CA ASN A 13 12.37 -4.84 10.03
C ASN A 13 12.09 -4.40 8.60
N THR A 14 12.79 -3.37 8.14
CA THR A 14 12.94 -3.02 6.72
C THR A 14 13.85 -4.07 6.11
N GLY A 15 13.37 -5.32 6.11
CA GLY A 15 13.98 -6.42 5.38
C GLY A 15 13.97 -6.03 3.92
N LYS A 16 15.13 -5.58 3.44
CA LYS A 16 15.57 -5.64 2.04
C LYS A 16 14.39 -5.59 1.06
N TYR A 17 13.69 -4.46 0.98
CA TYR A 17 12.92 -4.15 -0.23
C TYR A 17 13.96 -3.81 -1.29
N THR A 18 14.66 -4.84 -1.76
CA THR A 18 15.44 -4.79 -2.98
C THR A 18 14.47 -4.23 -4.01
N ALA A 19 14.75 -3.02 -4.50
CA ALA A 19 14.04 -2.44 -5.62
C ALA A 19 14.02 -3.54 -6.68
N MET A 20 12.83 -4.11 -6.88
CA MET A 20 12.61 -5.16 -7.86
C MET A 20 13.02 -4.50 -9.18
N PRO A 21 13.92 -5.09 -9.98
CA PRO A 21 14.16 -4.57 -11.31
C PRO A 21 12.78 -4.48 -11.97
N GLU A 22 12.51 -3.39 -12.69
CA GLU A 22 11.25 -3.16 -13.42
C GLU A 22 9.97 -3.04 -12.57
N THR A 23 10.05 -2.40 -11.39
CA THR A 23 8.84 -1.76 -10.81
C THR A 23 8.34 -0.74 -11.84
N PRO A 24 7.14 -0.86 -12.44
CA PRO A 24 6.67 0.06 -13.46
C PRO A 24 6.18 1.36 -12.80
N SER A 25 7.08 2.03 -12.08
CA SER A 25 6.80 3.21 -11.26
C SER A 25 6.15 4.31 -12.09
N SER A 26 6.59 4.47 -13.34
CA SER A 26 5.99 5.41 -14.29
C SER A 26 4.55 5.04 -14.64
N GLU A 27 4.26 3.77 -14.96
CA GLU A 27 2.90 3.35 -15.31
C GLU A 27 1.94 3.40 -14.11
N LEU A 28 2.41 3.02 -12.92
CA LEU A 28 1.63 3.14 -11.68
C LEU A 28 1.31 4.60 -11.36
N MET A 29 2.27 5.50 -11.56
CA MET A 29 2.06 6.94 -11.40
C MET A 29 1.06 7.47 -12.44
N GLN A 30 1.18 7.09 -13.71
CA GLN A 30 0.23 7.46 -14.76
C GLN A 30 -1.19 6.92 -14.48
N ALA A 31 -1.30 5.69 -13.99
CA ALA A 31 -2.57 5.12 -13.58
C ALA A 31 -3.18 5.92 -12.42
N LEU A 32 -2.39 6.27 -11.40
CA LEU A 32 -2.85 7.07 -10.28
C LEU A 32 -3.33 8.46 -10.72
N LEU A 33 -2.62 9.11 -11.65
CA LEU A 33 -3.03 10.40 -12.22
C LEU A 33 -4.33 10.29 -13.04
N SER A 34 -4.51 9.19 -13.76
CA SER A 34 -5.74 8.92 -14.51
C SER A 34 -6.93 8.70 -13.57
N VAL A 35 -6.72 8.02 -12.44
CA VAL A 35 -7.74 7.87 -11.39
C VAL A 35 -8.06 9.22 -10.72
N ALA A 36 -7.03 10.03 -10.44
CA ALA A 36 -7.17 11.33 -9.80
C ALA A 36 -7.93 12.35 -10.66
N GLN A 37 -7.69 12.36 -11.98
CA GLN A 37 -8.31 13.33 -12.89
C GLN A 37 -9.67 12.86 -13.40
N ASN A 38 -9.77 11.60 -13.84
CA ASN A 38 -10.91 11.12 -14.62
C ASN A 38 -11.74 10.05 -13.89
N ARG A 39 -11.37 9.67 -12.66
CA ARG A 39 -11.94 8.49 -11.98
C ARG A 39 -11.89 7.27 -12.91
N ASP A 40 -10.75 7.08 -13.57
CA ASP A 40 -10.61 5.99 -14.55
C ASP A 40 -10.61 4.62 -13.86
N LYS A 41 -11.62 3.80 -14.19
CA LYS A 41 -11.80 2.47 -13.58
C LYS A 41 -10.77 1.46 -14.06
N LYS A 42 -10.24 1.59 -15.27
CA LYS A 42 -9.25 0.65 -15.83
C LYS A 42 -7.88 0.88 -15.18
N ALA A 43 -7.50 2.14 -15.03
CA ALA A 43 -6.32 2.55 -14.29
C ALA A 43 -6.40 2.13 -12.82
N PHE A 44 -7.58 2.27 -12.20
CA PHE A 44 -7.77 1.76 -10.83
C PHE A 44 -7.70 0.24 -10.75
N ALA A 45 -8.24 -0.50 -11.72
CA ALA A 45 -8.11 -1.95 -11.78
C ALA A 45 -6.64 -2.37 -11.88
N TYR A 46 -5.83 -1.68 -12.70
CA TYR A 46 -4.39 -1.92 -12.79
C TYR A 46 -3.68 -1.72 -11.43
N LEU A 47 -3.99 -0.62 -10.73
CA LEU A 47 -3.48 -0.39 -9.37
C LEU A 47 -3.95 -1.48 -8.41
N PHE A 48 -5.21 -1.89 -8.51
CA PHE A 48 -5.80 -2.92 -7.65
C PHE A 48 -5.07 -4.26 -7.83
N GLU A 49 -4.89 -4.73 -9.06
CA GLU A 49 -4.19 -5.98 -9.37
C GLU A 49 -2.76 -5.98 -8.86
N TYR A 50 -2.06 -4.85 -8.99
CA TYR A 50 -0.66 -4.74 -8.55
C TYR A 50 -0.50 -4.69 -7.02
N PHE A 51 -1.33 -3.92 -6.32
CA PHE A 51 -1.18 -3.68 -4.87
C PHE A 51 -1.93 -4.70 -4.00
N SER A 52 -3.04 -5.28 -4.47
CA SER A 52 -3.82 -6.28 -3.71
C SER A 52 -3.00 -7.44 -3.14
N PRO A 53 -2.15 -8.16 -3.92
CA PRO A 53 -1.39 -9.28 -3.35
C PRO A 53 -0.39 -8.82 -2.28
N LYS A 54 0.16 -7.61 -2.41
CA LYS A 54 1.11 -7.03 -1.44
C LYS A 54 0.41 -6.66 -0.14
N ILE A 55 -0.74 -5.99 -0.23
CA ILE A 55 -1.56 -5.62 0.94
C ILE A 55 -2.14 -6.87 1.60
N LYS A 56 -2.60 -7.86 0.83
CA LYS A 56 -3.08 -9.15 1.35
C LYS A 56 -1.98 -9.86 2.14
N ARG A 57 -0.76 -9.97 1.59
CA ARG A 57 0.37 -10.59 2.28
C ARG A 57 0.73 -9.86 3.57
N PHE A 58 0.68 -8.53 3.57
CA PHE A 58 0.85 -7.71 4.76
C PHE A 58 -0.25 -7.98 5.80
N GLY A 59 -1.52 -8.00 5.38
CA GLY A 59 -2.67 -8.28 6.24
C GLY A 59 -2.61 -9.67 6.88
N ILE A 60 -2.25 -10.71 6.11
CA ILE A 60 -2.09 -12.08 6.64
C ILE A 60 -0.98 -12.10 7.71
N LYS A 61 0.14 -11.40 7.48
CA LYS A 61 1.22 -11.31 8.47
C LYS A 61 0.76 -10.60 9.75
N GLN A 62 -0.14 -9.63 9.65
CA GLN A 62 -0.59 -8.81 10.77
C GLN A 62 -1.72 -9.46 11.58
N PHE A 63 -2.65 -10.14 10.91
CA PHE A 63 -3.88 -10.65 11.52
C PHE A 63 -3.95 -12.18 11.59
N GLY A 64 -3.15 -12.89 10.79
CA GLY A 64 -3.21 -14.36 10.69
C GLY A 64 -4.47 -14.91 10.02
N VAL A 65 -5.41 -14.06 9.63
CA VAL A 65 -6.71 -14.43 9.04
C VAL A 65 -6.84 -13.84 7.64
N GLU A 66 -7.15 -14.69 6.66
CA GLU A 66 -7.27 -14.26 5.26
C GLU A 66 -8.43 -13.29 5.04
N ALA A 67 -9.58 -13.51 5.68
CA ALA A 67 -10.74 -12.63 5.57
C ALA A 67 -10.41 -11.18 5.97
N GLN A 68 -9.75 -10.99 7.11
CA GLN A 68 -9.33 -9.66 7.57
C GLN A 68 -8.28 -9.02 6.66
N ALA A 69 -7.40 -9.83 6.05
CA ALA A 69 -6.47 -9.32 5.05
C ALA A 69 -7.19 -8.82 3.79
N MET A 70 -8.25 -9.49 3.36
CA MET A 70 -9.08 -9.04 2.23
C MET A 70 -9.87 -7.77 2.56
N GLU A 71 -10.37 -7.62 3.78
CA GLU A 71 -10.99 -6.37 4.25
C GLU A 71 -9.97 -5.22 4.23
N LEU A 72 -8.73 -5.47 4.68
CA LEU A 72 -7.66 -4.47 4.62
C LEU A 72 -7.35 -4.04 3.17
N VAL A 73 -7.29 -5.00 2.23
CA VAL A 73 -7.10 -4.71 0.80
C VAL A 73 -8.20 -3.78 0.29
N GLN A 74 -9.46 -4.13 0.58
CA GLN A 74 -10.61 -3.34 0.14
C GLN A 74 -10.60 -1.93 0.73
N GLU A 75 -10.41 -1.79 2.04
CA GLU A 75 -10.38 -0.49 2.72
C GLU A 75 -9.25 0.40 2.19
N THR A 76 -8.06 -0.18 2.01
CA THR A 76 -6.87 0.54 1.54
C THR A 76 -7.10 1.06 0.12
N LEU A 77 -7.53 0.20 -0.80
CA LEU A 77 -7.68 0.59 -2.21
C LEU A 77 -8.91 1.47 -2.41
N THR A 78 -9.97 1.30 -1.61
CA THR A 78 -11.12 2.23 -1.57
C THR A 78 -10.69 3.61 -1.08
N SER A 79 -9.82 3.68 -0.08
CA SER A 79 -9.25 4.94 0.40
C SER A 79 -8.41 5.61 -0.69
N VAL A 80 -7.57 4.85 -1.40
CA VAL A 80 -6.80 5.35 -2.56
C VAL A 80 -7.73 5.91 -3.63
N TRP A 81 -8.78 5.17 -4.00
CA TRP A 81 -9.77 5.66 -4.96
C TRP A 81 -10.38 6.99 -4.49
N ARG A 82 -10.91 7.05 -3.27
CA ARG A 82 -11.56 8.26 -2.73
C ARG A 82 -10.61 9.45 -2.70
N LYS A 83 -9.36 9.23 -2.29
CA LYS A 83 -8.33 10.26 -2.06
C LYS A 83 -7.40 10.52 -3.25
N ALA A 84 -7.56 9.84 -4.38
CA ALA A 84 -6.67 9.99 -5.54
C ALA A 84 -6.52 11.46 -6.00
N HIS A 85 -7.59 12.26 -5.91
CA HIS A 85 -7.64 13.69 -6.21
C HIS A 85 -6.69 14.54 -5.36
N LEU A 86 -6.28 14.04 -4.19
CA LEU A 86 -5.32 14.72 -3.31
C LEU A 86 -3.88 14.48 -3.75
N TYR A 87 -3.65 13.51 -4.65
CA TYR A 87 -2.33 13.24 -5.20
C TYR A 87 -1.92 14.36 -6.14
N ASN A 88 -0.84 15.05 -5.78
CA ASN A 88 -0.22 16.10 -6.59
C ASN A 88 1.15 15.62 -7.07
N SER A 89 1.32 15.49 -8.38
CA SER A 89 2.57 15.06 -9.03
C SER A 89 3.72 16.04 -8.82
N ASP A 90 3.44 17.27 -8.37
CA ASP A 90 4.43 18.31 -8.05
C ASP A 90 5.24 18.01 -6.76
N LYS A 91 4.75 17.08 -5.92
CA LYS A 91 5.31 16.79 -4.59
C LYS A 91 6.14 15.51 -4.49
N VAL A 92 6.42 14.81 -5.60
CA VAL A 92 7.07 13.48 -5.61
C VAL A 92 8.47 13.48 -6.17
#